data_AF-A0AA48KHA6-F1
#
_entry.id   AF-A0AA48KHA6-F1
#
_cell.length_a   1.000
_cell.length_b   1.000
_cell.length_c   1.000
_cell.angle_alpha   90.00
_cell.angle_beta   90.00
_cell.angle_gamma   90.00
#
_symmetry.space_group_name_H-M   'P 1'
#
loop_
_entity.id
_entity.type
_entity.pdbx_description
1 polymer ?
#
loop_
_entity_poly.entity_id
_entity_poly.type
_entity_poly.pdbx_seq_one_letter_code
_entity_poly.pdbx_strand_id
1 'polypeptide(L)'
;MRDMAPLPGTSFDLCVVGAGVSGLCLARAAARAGQKVIVLERRPEAGGCLSSAPVPPAGVLELGAHTCYNSYTQFLGLAEEAGFLALPSPRKGLGFRMVVGGKVRSIGSCLNVLEAAVSVPKAFWTRKEGLTVEGYYGRILGRGNWDRVLHPALNAVASQETAGFPAGALFQKRPSRRKEVLRSFAVRGGLGPAVQALAEHPGIHLAAGREAAGLARTGDGFRVRTGLGEEIAAKRVALAVPAPEAAALAAADFPGVAEVLGRIRTVTVRTLGLVLADPLPHLPRLTGLILPEGPCFSAVSGDAFPVEGKRAWSFHFRGDRDDSEAAMRAYACQVLGADPARIEAAHRRDHTMPALALGHEAWLAELDRALAGQDLLVAGNYLSGMSIEDCAGRALREWARATGA
;
A
#
# COMPACT_ATOMS: atom_id res chain seq x y z
N MET A 1 -16.51 21.53 -15.05
CA MET A 1 -16.82 20.78 -13.81
C MET A 1 -17.62 19.57 -14.24
N ARG A 2 -17.18 18.34 -13.94
CA ARG A 2 -18.06 17.17 -14.13
C ARG A 2 -19.19 17.29 -13.13
N ASP A 3 -20.44 17.15 -13.57
CA ASP A 3 -21.60 17.06 -12.68
C ASP A 3 -21.37 15.90 -11.71
N MET A 4 -21.06 16.24 -10.46
CA MET A 4 -20.94 15.26 -9.38
C MET A 4 -22.33 14.98 -8.85
N ALA A 5 -22.70 13.70 -8.78
CA ALA A 5 -24.01 13.30 -8.26
C ALA A 5 -24.19 13.85 -6.82
N PRO A 6 -25.33 14.48 -6.49
CA PRO A 6 -25.59 15.01 -5.15
C PRO A 6 -25.56 13.89 -4.09
N LEU A 7 -25.18 14.23 -2.86
CA LEU A 7 -25.20 13.26 -1.76
C LEU A 7 -26.63 12.79 -1.48
N PRO A 8 -26.87 11.49 -1.25
CA PRO A 8 -28.20 10.90 -1.09
C PRO A 8 -28.88 11.24 0.25
N GLY A 9 -28.22 12.02 1.10
CA GLY A 9 -28.68 12.48 2.40
C GLY A 9 -27.52 13.01 3.23
N THR A 10 -27.82 13.63 4.38
CA THR A 10 -26.81 14.26 5.25
C THR A 10 -26.55 13.50 6.55
N SER A 11 -27.25 12.39 6.83
CA SER A 11 -27.11 11.62 8.09
C SER A 11 -26.82 10.14 7.84
N PHE A 12 -25.80 9.62 8.54
CA PHE A 12 -25.23 8.28 8.43
C PHE A 12 -24.91 7.69 9.81
N ASP A 13 -24.79 6.37 9.91
CA ASP A 13 -24.29 5.74 11.14
C ASP A 13 -22.76 5.84 11.23
N LEU A 14 -22.08 5.79 10.07
CA LEU A 14 -20.63 5.89 9.97
C LEU A 14 -20.22 6.72 8.74
N CYS A 15 -19.34 7.70 8.96
CA CYS A 15 -18.60 8.36 7.90
C CYS A 15 -17.15 7.85 7.89
N VAL A 16 -16.71 7.25 6.79
CA VAL A 16 -15.31 6.84 6.57
C VAL A 16 -14.62 7.88 5.70
N VAL A 17 -13.52 8.43 6.18
CA VAL A 17 -12.69 9.38 5.43
C VAL A 17 -11.51 8.62 4.82
N GLY A 18 -11.53 8.45 3.50
CA GLY A 18 -10.54 7.73 2.70
C GLY A 18 -11.05 6.38 2.19
N ALA A 19 -11.04 6.18 0.86
CA ALA A 19 -11.48 4.93 0.22
C ALA A 19 -10.29 4.03 -0.19
N GLY A 20 -9.21 4.04 0.60
CA GLY A 20 -8.17 3.02 0.53
C GLY A 20 -8.65 1.68 1.11
N VAL A 21 -7.82 0.64 1.00
CA VAL A 21 -8.16 -0.70 1.53
C VAL A 21 -8.61 -0.69 3.00
N SER A 22 -7.96 0.10 3.87
CA SER A 22 -8.35 0.22 5.27
C SER A 22 -9.78 0.75 5.43
N GLY A 23 -10.12 1.83 4.72
CA GLY A 23 -11.44 2.45 4.78
C GLY A 23 -12.52 1.56 4.17
N LEU A 24 -12.25 0.90 3.04
CA LEU A 24 -13.20 0.01 2.40
C LEU A 24 -13.45 -1.28 3.20
N CYS A 25 -12.42 -1.86 3.82
CA CYS A 25 -12.62 -2.99 4.75
C CYS A 25 -13.47 -2.59 5.96
N LEU A 26 -13.24 -1.40 6.52
CA LEU A 26 -14.02 -0.87 7.65
C LEU A 26 -15.48 -0.61 7.23
N ALA A 27 -15.68 0.06 6.10
CA ALA A 27 -17.01 0.33 5.54
C ALA A 27 -17.78 -0.97 5.26
N ARG A 28 -17.11 -1.98 4.68
CA ARG A 28 -17.69 -3.30 4.42
C ARG A 28 -18.11 -3.99 5.71
N ALA A 29 -17.27 -3.97 6.75
CA ALA A 29 -17.60 -4.56 8.04
C ALA A 29 -18.80 -3.88 8.70
N ALA A 30 -18.83 -2.55 8.70
CA ALA A 30 -19.94 -1.77 9.23
C ALA A 30 -21.25 -2.02 8.46
N ALA A 31 -21.19 -2.03 7.13
CA ALA A 31 -22.38 -2.24 6.32
C ALA A 31 -22.93 -3.67 6.42
N ARG A 32 -22.08 -4.69 6.61
CA ARG A 32 -22.51 -6.06 6.96
C ARG A 32 -23.22 -6.14 8.30
N ALA A 33 -22.86 -5.26 9.24
CA ALA A 33 -23.56 -5.07 10.51
C ALA A 33 -24.81 -4.17 10.39
N GLY A 34 -25.33 -3.97 9.17
CA GLY A 34 -26.56 -3.23 8.91
C GLY A 34 -26.44 -1.71 9.00
N GLN A 35 -25.22 -1.16 9.11
CA GLN A 35 -25.02 0.28 9.26
C GLN A 35 -25.14 1.01 7.92
N LYS A 36 -25.67 2.23 7.95
CA LYS A 36 -25.66 3.15 6.81
C LYS A 36 -24.32 3.90 6.78
N VAL A 37 -23.50 3.64 5.76
CA VAL A 37 -22.13 4.14 5.66
C VAL A 37 -21.97 5.11 4.49
N ILE A 38 -21.27 6.22 4.72
CA ILE A 38 -20.71 7.07 3.65
C ILE A 38 -19.20 6.98 3.66
N VAL A 39 -18.59 6.84 2.48
CA VAL A 39 -17.13 6.84 2.31
C VAL A 39 -16.75 8.06 1.47
N LEU A 40 -15.96 8.96 2.04
CA LEU A 40 -15.44 10.14 1.36
C LEU A 40 -14.07 9.83 0.76
N GLU A 41 -13.88 10.13 -0.52
CA GLU A 41 -12.60 9.96 -1.20
C GLU A 41 -12.29 11.19 -2.03
N ARG A 42 -11.12 11.80 -1.82
CA ARG A 42 -10.71 13.01 -2.55
C ARG A 42 -10.49 12.75 -4.04
N ARG A 43 -10.04 11.55 -4.40
CA ARG A 43 -9.80 11.14 -5.79
C ARG A 43 -11.12 10.79 -6.49
N PRO A 44 -11.16 10.82 -7.83
CA PRO A 44 -12.34 10.38 -8.59
C PRO A 44 -12.60 8.87 -8.53
N GLU A 45 -11.73 8.11 -7.88
CA GLU A 45 -11.79 6.65 -7.79
C GLU A 45 -11.27 6.17 -6.42
N ALA A 46 -11.81 5.04 -5.95
CA ALA A 46 -11.36 4.36 -4.74
C ALA A 46 -10.12 3.49 -4.98
N GLY A 47 -9.54 2.95 -3.89
CA GLY A 47 -8.49 1.95 -3.91
C GLY A 47 -7.19 2.37 -3.23
N GLY A 48 -6.90 3.68 -3.18
CA GLY A 48 -5.68 4.20 -2.58
C GLY A 48 -4.42 3.60 -3.22
N CYS A 49 -3.65 2.83 -2.44
CA CYS A 49 -2.45 2.10 -2.91
C CYS A 49 -2.78 0.84 -3.73
N LEU A 50 -4.02 0.37 -3.72
CA LEU A 50 -4.51 -0.63 -4.67
C LEU A 50 -4.98 0.14 -5.92
N SER A 51 -4.12 0.21 -6.92
CA SER A 51 -4.35 0.99 -8.13
C SER A 51 -3.79 0.21 -9.31
N SER A 52 -4.63 0.04 -10.32
CA SER A 52 -4.30 -0.73 -11.51
C SER A 52 -4.56 0.11 -12.76
N ALA A 53 -3.78 -0.12 -13.81
CA ALA A 53 -3.92 0.51 -15.11
C ALA A 53 -4.19 -0.53 -16.20
N PRO A 54 -4.96 -0.18 -17.25
CA PRO A 54 -5.22 -1.10 -18.35
C PRO A 54 -3.96 -1.35 -19.20
N VAL A 55 -3.83 -2.57 -19.72
CA VAL A 55 -2.86 -2.94 -20.75
C VAL A 55 -3.64 -3.50 -21.94
N PRO A 56 -3.97 -2.69 -22.96
CA PRO A 56 -4.81 -3.14 -24.07
C PRO A 56 -4.21 -4.36 -24.80
N PRO A 57 -5.03 -5.31 -25.29
CA PRO A 57 -6.49 -5.25 -25.34
C PRO A 57 -7.22 -5.67 -24.04
N ALA A 58 -6.62 -6.50 -23.19
CA ALA A 58 -7.33 -7.10 -22.05
C ALA A 58 -6.45 -7.40 -20.80
N GLY A 59 -5.26 -6.82 -20.73
CA GLY A 59 -4.35 -6.95 -19.58
C GLY A 59 -4.53 -5.84 -18.55
N VAL A 60 -3.88 -6.01 -17.40
CA VAL A 60 -3.84 -5.04 -16.30
C VAL A 60 -2.43 -4.98 -15.75
N LEU A 61 -1.99 -3.78 -15.38
CA LEU A 61 -0.73 -3.49 -14.71
C LEU A 61 -1.01 -2.88 -13.34
N GLU A 62 -0.46 -3.44 -12.28
CA GLU A 62 -0.55 -2.84 -10.95
C GLU A 62 0.40 -1.66 -10.81
N LEU A 63 -0.09 -0.53 -10.30
CA LEU A 63 0.70 0.67 -10.06
C LEU A 63 1.12 0.82 -8.59
N GLY A 64 0.64 -0.05 -7.69
CA GLY A 64 0.93 -0.01 -6.25
C GLY A 64 1.20 -1.39 -5.70
N ALA A 65 0.25 -1.98 -4.97
CA ALA A 65 0.43 -3.33 -4.46
C ALA A 65 0.38 -4.38 -5.60
N HIS A 66 1.44 -5.16 -5.76
CA HIS A 66 1.58 -6.12 -6.86
C HIS A 66 1.19 -7.56 -6.51
N THR A 67 1.18 -7.90 -5.21
CA THR A 67 1.24 -9.29 -4.76
C THR A 67 0.30 -9.54 -3.59
N CYS A 68 -0.49 -10.61 -3.70
CA CYS A 68 -1.25 -11.16 -2.60
C CYS A 68 -0.57 -12.42 -2.05
N TYR A 69 -0.87 -12.73 -0.79
CA TYR A 69 -0.34 -13.89 -0.08
C TYR A 69 -1.49 -14.64 0.56
N ASN A 70 -1.34 -15.95 0.72
CA ASN A 70 -2.35 -16.76 1.41
C ASN A 70 -2.49 -16.46 2.91
N SER A 71 -1.59 -15.65 3.48
CA SER A 71 -1.72 -15.09 4.82
C SER A 71 -2.66 -13.89 4.88
N TYR A 72 -3.18 -13.41 3.76
CA TYR A 72 -4.10 -12.26 3.73
C TYR A 72 -5.52 -12.72 4.01
N THR A 73 -5.71 -13.39 5.14
CA THR A 73 -6.94 -14.10 5.48
C THR A 73 -8.13 -13.18 5.66
N GLN A 74 -7.94 -12.03 6.32
CA GLN A 74 -9.01 -11.06 6.58
C GLN A 74 -9.39 -10.32 5.30
N PHE A 75 -8.39 -9.85 4.55
CA PHE A 75 -8.65 -9.16 3.28
C PHE A 75 -9.32 -10.08 2.25
N LEU A 76 -8.76 -11.28 2.03
CA LEU A 76 -9.33 -12.21 1.05
C LEU A 76 -10.74 -12.67 1.47
N GLY A 77 -10.97 -12.93 2.76
CA GLY A 77 -12.29 -13.29 3.26
C GLY A 77 -13.34 -12.22 2.98
N LEU A 78 -13.07 -10.96 3.35
CA LEU A 78 -13.99 -9.84 3.09
C LEU A 78 -14.24 -9.62 1.60
N ALA A 79 -13.20 -9.73 0.77
CA ALA A 79 -13.33 -9.52 -0.67
C ALA A 79 -14.13 -10.66 -1.33
N GLU A 80 -13.86 -11.92 -0.98
CA GLU A 80 -14.60 -13.09 -1.48
C GLU A 80 -16.08 -13.07 -1.08
N GLU A 81 -16.38 -12.73 0.17
CA GLU A 81 -17.77 -12.53 0.63
C GLU A 81 -18.48 -11.40 -0.14
N ALA A 82 -17.74 -10.41 -0.62
CA ALA A 82 -18.24 -9.34 -1.47
C ALA A 82 -18.29 -9.70 -2.97
N GLY A 83 -18.01 -10.96 -3.32
CA GLY A 83 -18.10 -11.49 -4.69
C GLY A 83 -16.81 -11.42 -5.50
N PHE A 84 -15.69 -10.97 -4.92
CA PHE A 84 -14.40 -10.99 -5.60
C PHE A 84 -13.79 -12.39 -5.61
N LEU A 85 -13.59 -12.95 -6.81
CA LEU A 85 -12.87 -14.20 -6.99
C LEU A 85 -11.43 -13.94 -7.39
N ALA A 86 -10.49 -14.21 -6.49
CA ALA A 86 -9.08 -14.16 -6.81
C ALA A 86 -8.76 -15.29 -7.81
N LEU A 87 -8.43 -14.95 -9.05
CA LEU A 87 -7.91 -15.88 -10.05
C LEU A 87 -6.37 -15.81 -10.03
N PRO A 88 -5.69 -16.69 -9.28
CA PRO A 88 -4.26 -16.53 -9.03
C PRO A 88 -3.43 -17.01 -10.23
N SER A 89 -2.27 -16.38 -10.44
CA SER A 89 -1.20 -16.93 -11.29
C SER A 89 -0.01 -17.37 -10.43
N PRO A 90 0.47 -18.62 -10.57
CA PRO A 90 1.71 -19.03 -9.96
C PRO A 90 2.88 -18.32 -10.64
N ARG A 91 3.68 -17.58 -9.86
CA ARG A 91 4.91 -16.92 -10.35
C ARG A 91 6.08 -17.90 -10.57
N LYS A 92 5.80 -19.15 -10.94
CA LYS A 92 6.82 -20.20 -11.06
C LYS A 92 7.81 -19.83 -12.19
N GLY A 93 9.11 -19.78 -11.86
CA GLY A 93 10.16 -19.39 -12.80
C GLY A 93 10.36 -17.88 -12.97
N LEU A 94 9.47 -17.05 -12.40
CA LEU A 94 9.64 -15.60 -12.33
C LEU A 94 10.30 -15.25 -10.99
N GLY A 95 11.29 -14.37 -11.03
CA GLY A 95 11.92 -13.86 -9.82
C GLY A 95 12.43 -12.45 -10.01
N PHE A 96 12.88 -11.84 -8.92
CA PHE A 96 13.55 -10.55 -9.00
C PHE A 96 14.99 -10.69 -9.51
N ARG A 97 15.47 -9.64 -10.16
CA ARG A 97 16.88 -9.45 -10.59
C ARG A 97 17.36 -8.08 -10.10
N MET A 98 18.67 -7.87 -10.04
CA MET A 98 19.28 -6.57 -9.70
C MET A 98 19.95 -5.97 -10.92
N VAL A 99 19.86 -4.65 -11.08
CA VAL A 99 20.64 -3.91 -12.07
C VAL A 99 21.90 -3.37 -11.38
N VAL A 100 23.08 -3.83 -11.76
CA VAL A 100 24.36 -3.43 -11.17
C VAL A 100 25.32 -3.05 -12.29
N GLY A 101 25.79 -1.80 -12.30
CA GLY A 101 26.65 -1.27 -13.38
C GLY A 101 25.99 -1.40 -14.76
N GLY A 102 24.69 -1.10 -14.85
CA GLY A 102 23.89 -1.22 -16.07
C GLY A 102 23.58 -2.65 -16.53
N LYS A 103 23.99 -3.69 -15.78
CA LYS A 103 23.77 -5.10 -16.15
C LYS A 103 22.78 -5.78 -15.23
N VAL A 104 21.87 -6.58 -15.80
CA VAL A 104 20.90 -7.39 -15.05
C VAL A 104 21.60 -8.65 -14.50
N ARG A 105 21.55 -8.83 -13.18
CA ARG A 105 22.18 -9.95 -12.44
C ARG A 105 21.17 -10.65 -11.55
N SER A 106 21.44 -11.90 -11.20
CA SER A 106 20.70 -12.59 -10.14
C SER A 106 21.05 -11.98 -8.78
N ILE A 107 20.09 -11.90 -7.86
CA ILE A 107 20.32 -11.34 -6.51
C ILE A 107 21.45 -12.09 -5.79
N GLY A 108 21.46 -13.42 -5.91
CA GLY A 108 22.48 -14.25 -5.27
C GLY A 108 23.90 -14.00 -5.77
N SER A 109 24.09 -13.65 -7.04
CA SER A 109 25.43 -13.36 -7.57
C SER A 109 25.98 -11.99 -7.15
N CYS A 110 25.14 -11.15 -6.53
CA CYS A 110 25.57 -9.89 -5.93
C CYS A 110 26.04 -10.04 -4.47
N LEU A 111 25.83 -11.20 -3.84
CA LEU A 111 26.22 -11.46 -2.45
C LEU A 111 27.70 -11.84 -2.35
N ASN A 112 28.38 -11.29 -1.34
CA ASN A 112 29.64 -11.81 -0.85
C ASN A 112 29.39 -12.97 0.11
N VAL A 113 29.60 -14.19 -0.38
CA VAL A 113 29.36 -15.44 0.37
C VAL A 113 30.28 -15.58 1.58
N LEU A 114 31.55 -15.13 1.48
CA LEU A 114 32.51 -15.20 2.59
C LEU A 114 32.08 -14.29 3.73
N GLU A 115 31.69 -13.06 3.40
CA GLU A 115 31.16 -12.10 4.37
C GLU A 115 29.88 -12.63 5.04
N ALA A 116 28.98 -13.24 4.27
CA ALA A 116 27.77 -13.85 4.79
C ALA A 116 28.10 -15.03 5.72
N ALA A 117 29.02 -15.91 5.35
CA ALA A 117 29.41 -17.06 6.17
C ALA A 117 29.98 -16.65 7.54
N VAL A 118 30.74 -15.55 7.60
CA VAL A 118 31.27 -14.98 8.86
C VAL A 118 30.17 -14.31 9.68
N SER A 119 29.16 -13.71 9.04
CA SER A 119 28.15 -12.89 9.72
C SER A 119 26.91 -13.67 10.15
N VAL A 120 26.48 -14.67 9.39
CA VAL A 120 25.26 -15.46 9.63
C VAL A 120 25.23 -16.12 11.01
N PRO A 121 26.34 -16.64 11.58
CA PRO A 121 26.35 -17.17 12.95
C PRO A 121 25.86 -16.17 14.01
N LYS A 122 26.01 -14.85 13.77
CA LYS A 122 25.52 -13.81 14.69
C LYS A 122 23.98 -13.78 14.78
N ALA A 123 23.26 -14.37 13.83
CA ALA A 123 21.80 -14.44 13.85
C ALA A 123 21.26 -15.23 15.05
N PHE A 124 22.04 -16.17 15.61
CA PHE A 124 21.63 -16.93 16.80
C PHE A 124 21.55 -16.07 18.08
N TRP A 125 22.26 -14.93 18.12
CA TRP A 125 22.34 -14.05 19.29
C TRP A 125 21.75 -12.68 19.05
N THR A 126 21.52 -12.30 17.78
CA THR A 126 20.94 -11.00 17.44
C THR A 126 19.42 -11.08 17.50
N ARG A 127 18.82 -10.28 18.37
CA ARG A 127 17.36 -10.12 18.43
C ARG A 127 16.91 -8.85 17.71
N LYS A 128 15.66 -8.82 17.24
CA LYS A 128 15.13 -7.70 16.44
C LYS A 128 14.72 -6.50 17.29
N GLU A 129 14.41 -6.73 18.56
CA GLU A 129 13.85 -5.76 19.49
C GLU A 129 14.81 -4.57 19.66
N GLY A 130 14.28 -3.35 19.49
CA GLY A 130 15.05 -2.10 19.59
C GLY A 130 16.03 -1.84 18.43
N LEU A 131 16.15 -2.74 17.45
CA LEU A 131 17.03 -2.56 16.30
C LEU A 131 16.27 -2.04 15.08
N THR A 132 16.96 -1.22 14.29
CA THR A 132 16.50 -0.89 12.94
C THR A 132 16.73 -2.06 11.99
N VAL A 133 16.10 -2.01 10.81
CA VAL A 133 16.34 -2.96 9.71
C VAL A 133 17.83 -3.00 9.37
N GLU A 134 18.49 -1.85 9.20
CA GLU A 134 19.94 -1.79 8.99
C GLU A 134 20.72 -2.42 10.15
N GLY A 135 20.38 -2.06 11.38
CA GLY A 135 21.07 -2.53 12.58
C GLY A 135 20.97 -4.05 12.76
N TYR A 136 19.84 -4.65 12.40
CA TYR A 136 19.63 -6.09 12.47
C TYR A 136 20.26 -6.80 11.27
N TYR A 137 19.89 -6.42 10.05
CA TYR A 137 20.28 -7.15 8.85
C TYR A 137 21.75 -6.94 8.47
N GLY A 138 22.32 -5.76 8.72
CA GLY A 138 23.74 -5.49 8.56
C GLY A 138 24.61 -6.33 9.49
N ARG A 139 24.11 -6.71 10.67
CA ARG A 139 24.84 -7.60 11.60
C ARG A 139 24.85 -9.05 11.14
N ILE A 140 23.73 -9.56 10.63
CA ILE A 140 23.59 -10.99 10.30
C ILE A 140 24.07 -11.36 8.89
N LEU A 141 24.17 -10.41 7.96
CA LEU A 141 24.67 -10.67 6.60
C LEU A 141 25.99 -9.95 6.27
N GLY A 142 26.43 -9.04 7.15
CA GLY A 142 27.60 -8.20 6.93
C GLY A 142 27.24 -6.87 6.28
N ARG A 143 28.05 -5.84 6.56
CA ARG A 143 27.80 -4.46 6.11
C ARG A 143 27.82 -4.32 4.59
N GLY A 144 28.75 -4.97 3.91
CA GLY A 144 28.88 -4.92 2.46
C GLY A 144 27.75 -5.64 1.73
N ASN A 145 27.23 -6.74 2.29
CA ASN A 145 26.01 -7.41 1.76
C ASN A 145 24.74 -6.61 2.04
N TRP A 146 24.69 -5.93 3.18
CA TRP A 146 23.63 -4.98 3.48
C TRP A 146 23.59 -3.87 2.43
N ASP A 147 24.68 -3.12 2.26
CA ASP A 147 24.73 -1.96 1.36
C ASP A 147 24.46 -2.35 -0.10
N ARG A 148 25.00 -3.50 -0.57
CA ARG A 148 24.91 -3.88 -1.99
C ARG A 148 23.66 -4.65 -2.39
N VAL A 149 23.07 -5.40 -1.46
CA VAL A 149 22.02 -6.38 -1.81
C VAL A 149 20.77 -6.17 -0.99
N LEU A 150 20.90 -6.27 0.34
CA LEU A 150 19.72 -6.37 1.17
C LEU A 150 19.00 -5.04 1.31
N HIS A 151 19.74 -3.94 1.49
CA HIS A 151 19.16 -2.61 1.57
C HIS A 151 18.41 -2.23 0.29
N PRO A 152 19.00 -2.34 -0.92
CA PRO A 152 18.26 -2.16 -2.17
C PRO A 152 17.04 -3.08 -2.32
N ALA A 153 17.17 -4.36 -1.94
CA ALA A 153 16.07 -5.32 -2.08
C ALA A 153 14.90 -5.01 -1.13
N LEU A 154 15.18 -4.60 0.11
CA LEU A 154 14.14 -4.22 1.07
C LEU A 154 13.49 -2.89 0.66
N ASN A 155 14.29 -1.93 0.18
CA ASN A 155 13.78 -0.69 -0.39
C ASN A 155 12.88 -0.97 -1.61
N ALA A 156 13.25 -1.91 -2.48
CA ALA A 156 12.45 -2.32 -3.62
C ALA A 156 11.10 -2.96 -3.24
N VAL A 157 11.05 -3.69 -2.11
CA VAL A 157 9.83 -4.33 -1.60
C VAL A 157 8.88 -3.31 -0.96
N ALA A 158 9.42 -2.36 -0.20
CA ALA A 158 8.63 -1.30 0.43
C ALA A 158 8.38 -0.09 -0.48
N SER A 159 9.09 -0.02 -1.61
CA SER A 159 9.19 1.12 -2.51
C SER A 159 9.60 2.43 -1.83
N GLN A 160 10.41 2.35 -0.76
CA GLN A 160 10.87 3.50 0.02
C GLN A 160 12.15 3.16 0.80
N GLU A 161 12.73 4.15 1.47
CA GLU A 161 13.87 3.93 2.36
C GLU A 161 13.46 3.15 3.62
N THR A 162 14.12 2.02 3.88
CA THR A 162 13.78 1.08 4.96
C THR A 162 14.83 0.92 6.05
N ALA A 163 16.04 1.46 5.88
CA ALA A 163 17.15 1.29 6.81
C ALA A 163 16.78 1.63 8.26
N GLY A 164 16.04 2.74 8.44
CA GLY A 164 15.59 3.24 9.75
C GLY A 164 14.33 2.59 10.32
N PHE A 165 13.68 1.67 9.60
CA PHE A 165 12.46 1.02 10.10
C PHE A 165 12.79 0.09 11.26
N PRO A 166 11.84 -0.21 12.17
CA PRO A 166 12.02 -1.28 13.15
C PRO A 166 12.25 -2.63 12.45
N ALA A 167 13.23 -3.42 12.90
CA ALA A 167 13.56 -4.72 12.28
C ALA A 167 12.39 -5.72 12.33
N GLY A 168 11.50 -5.58 13.32
CA GLY A 168 10.26 -6.36 13.47
C GLY A 168 9.14 -5.95 12.52
N ALA A 169 9.17 -4.73 11.97
CA ALA A 169 8.13 -4.22 11.09
C ALA A 169 8.14 -4.89 9.70
N LEU A 170 9.32 -5.33 9.25
CA LEU A 170 9.45 -6.11 8.02
C LEU A 170 9.36 -7.61 8.32
N PHE A 171 8.57 -8.32 7.50
CA PHE A 171 8.35 -9.77 7.58
C PHE A 171 7.71 -10.24 8.91
N GLN A 172 6.67 -9.54 9.34
CA GLN A 172 5.87 -9.96 10.48
C GLN A 172 5.35 -11.40 10.32
N LYS A 173 5.34 -12.14 11.43
CA LYS A 173 4.75 -13.49 11.47
C LYS A 173 3.24 -13.37 11.31
N ARG A 174 2.66 -14.28 10.53
CA ARG A 174 1.23 -14.32 10.24
C ARG A 174 0.63 -15.52 10.99
N PRO A 175 -0.38 -15.31 11.86
CA PRO A 175 -0.92 -16.37 12.72
C PRO A 175 -1.69 -17.42 11.91
N SER A 176 -2.33 -17.00 10.82
CA SER A 176 -3.18 -17.84 9.97
C SER A 176 -2.73 -17.77 8.51
N ARG A 177 -3.01 -18.85 7.77
CA ARG A 177 -2.81 -18.96 6.31
C ARG A 177 -3.89 -19.85 5.71
N ARG A 178 -4.39 -19.47 4.56
CA ARG A 178 -5.28 -20.28 3.72
C ARG A 178 -4.46 -21.31 2.94
N LYS A 179 -4.62 -22.60 3.25
CA LYS A 179 -3.79 -23.68 2.67
C LYS A 179 -4.14 -23.99 1.22
N GLU A 180 -5.37 -23.69 0.84
CA GLU A 180 -5.96 -23.84 -0.49
C GLU A 180 -5.53 -22.72 -1.46
N VAL A 181 -4.94 -21.63 -0.94
CA VAL A 181 -4.45 -20.50 -1.74
C VAL A 181 -2.93 -20.58 -1.89
N LEU A 182 -2.42 -20.23 -3.08
CA LEU A 182 -0.98 -20.12 -3.33
C LEU A 182 -0.31 -19.18 -2.32
N ARG A 183 0.89 -19.55 -1.85
CA ARG A 183 1.64 -18.78 -0.83
C ARG A 183 1.82 -17.31 -1.21
N SER A 184 2.10 -17.04 -2.48
CA SER A 184 2.27 -15.72 -3.07
C SER A 184 1.80 -15.78 -4.52
N PHE A 185 0.99 -14.81 -4.96
CA PHE A 185 0.41 -14.80 -6.29
C PHE A 185 0.11 -13.38 -6.79
N ALA A 186 0.08 -13.24 -8.11
CA ALA A 186 -0.59 -12.11 -8.77
C ALA A 186 -2.04 -12.49 -9.06
N VAL A 187 -2.93 -11.51 -9.16
CA VAL A 187 -4.35 -11.73 -9.48
C VAL A 187 -4.62 -11.36 -10.94
N ARG A 188 -5.30 -12.24 -11.68
CA ARG A 188 -5.73 -11.95 -13.05
C ARG A 188 -6.75 -10.81 -13.02
N GLY A 189 -6.54 -9.80 -13.85
CA GLY A 189 -7.35 -8.58 -13.82
C GLY A 189 -6.96 -7.59 -12.71
N GLY A 190 -5.92 -7.90 -11.94
CA GLY A 190 -5.42 -7.05 -10.85
C GLY A 190 -6.30 -7.05 -9.59
N LEU A 191 -6.03 -6.09 -8.71
CA LEU A 191 -6.68 -5.89 -7.42
C LEU A 191 -7.79 -4.84 -7.46
N GLY A 192 -7.91 -4.10 -8.57
CA GLY A 192 -9.03 -3.17 -8.82
C GLY A 192 -10.41 -3.80 -8.59
N PRO A 193 -10.69 -5.02 -9.09
CA PRO A 193 -11.98 -5.68 -8.82
C PRO A 193 -12.25 -5.96 -7.33
N ALA A 194 -11.23 -6.21 -6.51
CA ALA A 194 -11.41 -6.36 -5.06
C ALA A 194 -11.80 -5.03 -4.39
N VAL A 195 -11.24 -3.91 -4.87
CA VAL A 195 -11.63 -2.56 -4.42
C VAL A 195 -13.08 -2.28 -4.75
N GLN A 196 -13.52 -2.58 -5.98
CA GLN A 196 -14.91 -2.41 -6.41
C GLN A 196 -15.85 -3.28 -5.58
N ALA A 197 -15.56 -4.57 -5.45
CA ALA A 197 -16.34 -5.50 -4.65
C ALA A 197 -16.49 -5.02 -3.20
N LEU A 198 -15.41 -4.54 -2.55
CA LEU A 198 -15.48 -4.01 -1.19
C LEU A 198 -16.28 -2.71 -1.06
N ALA A 199 -16.40 -1.90 -2.11
CA ALA A 199 -17.20 -0.68 -2.14
C ALA A 199 -18.68 -0.95 -2.47
N GLU A 200 -19.00 -1.98 -3.25
CA GLU A 200 -20.35 -2.30 -3.72
C GLU A 200 -21.20 -3.01 -2.66
N HIS A 201 -22.00 -2.24 -1.91
CA HIS A 201 -22.96 -2.75 -0.93
C HIS A 201 -24.15 -1.79 -0.84
N PRO A 202 -25.40 -2.26 -0.65
CA PRO A 202 -26.56 -1.38 -0.50
C PRO A 202 -26.45 -0.38 0.67
N GLY A 203 -25.74 -0.77 1.73
CA GLY A 203 -25.47 0.07 2.90
C GLY A 203 -24.26 1.01 2.77
N ILE A 204 -23.54 1.02 1.64
CA ILE A 204 -22.35 1.86 1.43
C ILE A 204 -22.64 2.88 0.33
N HIS A 205 -22.44 4.15 0.64
CA HIS A 205 -22.40 5.23 -0.34
C HIS A 205 -20.96 5.73 -0.52
N LEU A 206 -20.34 5.37 -1.66
CA LEU A 206 -19.01 5.90 -2.02
C LEU A 206 -19.16 7.26 -2.70
N ALA A 207 -18.64 8.29 -2.04
CA ALA A 207 -18.67 9.67 -2.49
C ALA A 207 -17.25 10.09 -2.94
N ALA A 208 -16.87 9.69 -4.15
CA ALA A 208 -15.60 10.06 -4.78
C ALA A 208 -15.56 11.55 -5.19
N GLY A 209 -14.36 12.10 -5.33
CA GLY A 209 -14.12 13.53 -5.59
C GLY A 209 -14.40 14.45 -4.40
N ARG A 210 -14.58 13.91 -3.20
CA ARG A 210 -14.93 14.65 -1.97
C ARG A 210 -13.87 14.46 -0.91
N GLU A 211 -13.05 15.48 -0.78
CA GLU A 211 -12.07 15.58 0.31
C GLU A 211 -12.77 16.03 1.58
N ALA A 212 -12.48 15.38 2.72
CA ALA A 212 -12.87 15.91 4.02
C ALA A 212 -11.92 17.06 4.41
N ALA A 213 -12.50 18.23 4.67
CA ALA A 213 -11.79 19.45 5.03
C ALA A 213 -11.96 19.85 6.51
N GLY A 214 -12.80 19.13 7.25
CA GLY A 214 -12.97 19.34 8.68
C GLY A 214 -13.77 18.24 9.35
N LEU A 215 -13.52 18.06 10.64
CA LEU A 215 -14.23 17.17 11.53
C LEU A 215 -14.55 17.95 12.81
N ALA A 216 -15.80 17.86 13.26
CA ALA A 216 -16.24 18.40 14.53
C ALA A 216 -17.07 17.38 15.30
N ARG A 217 -16.88 17.26 16.61
CA ARG A 217 -17.77 16.53 17.51
C ARG A 217 -19.04 17.35 17.72
N THR A 218 -20.19 16.69 17.69
CA THR A 218 -21.50 17.27 18.01
C THR A 218 -22.07 16.58 19.26
N GLY A 219 -23.20 17.08 19.79
CA GLY A 219 -23.84 16.47 20.96
C GLY A 219 -24.38 15.06 20.71
N ASP A 220 -24.61 14.69 19.45
CA ASP A 220 -25.21 13.45 18.98
C ASP A 220 -24.30 12.61 18.05
N GLY A 221 -23.02 12.99 17.92
CA GLY A 221 -22.05 12.31 17.08
C GLY A 221 -21.00 13.25 16.50
N PHE A 222 -20.96 13.34 15.18
CA PHE A 222 -19.95 14.06 14.42
C PHE A 222 -20.53 14.80 13.23
N ARG A 223 -19.81 15.84 12.82
CA ARG A 223 -19.99 16.53 11.56
C ARG A 223 -18.68 16.54 10.78
N VAL A 224 -18.73 16.02 9.55
CA VAL A 224 -17.63 16.08 8.59
C VAL A 224 -17.98 17.09 7.51
N ARG A 225 -17.11 18.07 7.29
CA ARG A 225 -17.26 19.06 6.22
C ARG A 225 -16.38 18.68 5.04
N THR A 226 -16.91 18.69 3.82
CA THR A 226 -16.12 18.45 2.61
C THR A 226 -15.44 19.74 2.13
N GLY A 227 -14.40 19.62 1.29
CA GLY A 227 -13.77 20.77 0.61
C GLY A 227 -14.72 21.54 -0.30
N LEU A 228 -15.88 20.96 -0.62
CA LEU A 228 -16.95 21.59 -1.41
C LEU A 228 -18.00 22.30 -0.52
N GLY A 229 -17.83 22.28 0.80
CA GLY A 229 -18.75 22.89 1.75
C GLY A 229 -19.96 22.03 2.11
N GLU A 230 -20.04 20.77 1.66
CA GLU A 230 -21.08 19.84 2.09
C GLU A 230 -20.86 19.45 3.56
N GLU A 231 -21.94 19.29 4.32
CA GLU A 231 -21.89 18.83 5.72
C GLU A 231 -22.56 17.47 5.88
N ILE A 232 -21.86 16.55 6.54
CA ILE A 232 -22.28 15.18 6.75
C ILE A 232 -22.31 14.92 8.25
N ALA A 233 -23.49 14.63 8.78
CA ALA A 233 -23.68 14.14 10.14
C ALA A 233 -23.48 12.62 10.20
N ALA A 234 -22.75 12.15 11.20
CA ALA A 234 -22.58 10.73 11.46
C ALA A 234 -22.47 10.42 12.95
N LYS A 235 -22.99 9.27 13.39
CA LYS A 235 -22.81 8.81 14.78
C LYS A 235 -21.35 8.48 15.10
N ARG A 236 -20.62 7.95 14.11
CA ARG A 236 -19.20 7.60 14.18
C ARG A 236 -18.43 8.13 12.98
N VAL A 237 -17.13 8.37 13.16
CA VAL A 237 -16.21 8.74 12.08
C VAL A 237 -14.99 7.83 12.11
N ALA A 238 -14.61 7.31 10.94
CA ALA A 238 -13.37 6.58 10.76
C ALA A 238 -12.39 7.39 9.91
N LEU A 239 -11.21 7.70 10.45
CA LEU A 239 -10.11 8.31 9.73
C LEU A 239 -9.27 7.20 9.09
N ALA A 240 -9.41 7.03 7.78
CA ALA A 240 -8.69 6.07 6.95
C ALA A 240 -7.76 6.74 5.91
N VAL A 241 -7.34 7.96 6.21
CA VAL A 241 -6.36 8.77 5.46
C VAL A 241 -4.96 8.66 6.08
N PRO A 242 -3.89 8.99 5.31
CA PRO A 242 -2.55 9.15 5.85
C PRO A 242 -2.48 9.90 7.19
N ALA A 243 -1.52 9.50 8.04
CA ALA A 243 -1.47 9.94 9.43
C ALA A 243 -1.42 11.47 9.63
N PRO A 244 -0.67 12.27 8.85
CA PRO A 244 -0.69 13.73 9.00
C PRO A 244 -2.06 14.35 8.71
N GLU A 245 -2.79 13.80 7.75
CA GLU A 245 -4.12 14.28 7.36
C GLU A 245 -5.16 13.87 8.43
N ALA A 246 -5.05 12.66 8.97
CA ALA A 246 -5.85 12.21 10.11
C ALA A 246 -5.57 13.06 11.37
N ALA A 247 -4.31 13.41 11.63
CA ALA A 247 -3.93 14.29 12.73
C ALA A 247 -4.56 15.67 12.59
N ALA A 248 -4.50 16.25 11.39
CA ALA A 248 -5.10 17.57 11.12
C ALA A 248 -6.62 17.57 11.33
N LEU A 249 -7.33 16.53 10.87
CA LEU A 249 -8.77 16.38 11.10
C LEU A 249 -9.11 16.18 12.58
N ALA A 250 -8.28 15.44 13.32
CA ALA A 250 -8.50 15.14 14.73
C ALA A 250 -8.11 16.30 15.69
N ALA A 251 -7.34 17.28 15.24
CA ALA A 251 -6.63 18.23 16.11
C ALA A 251 -7.54 19.02 17.08
N ALA A 252 -8.72 19.44 16.62
CA ALA A 252 -9.61 20.28 17.41
C ALA A 252 -10.26 19.52 18.59
N ASP A 253 -10.84 18.36 18.31
CA ASP A 253 -11.68 17.64 19.29
C ASP A 253 -11.02 16.39 19.89
N PHE A 254 -9.89 15.97 19.34
CA PHE A 254 -9.14 14.78 19.76
C PHE A 254 -7.63 15.05 19.81
N PRO A 255 -7.17 16.03 20.62
CA PRO A 255 -5.77 16.46 20.63
C PRO A 255 -4.79 15.32 20.96
N GLY A 256 -5.14 14.40 21.87
CA GLY A 256 -4.29 13.23 22.18
C GLY A 256 -4.15 12.25 21.01
N VAL A 257 -5.19 12.08 20.19
CA VAL A 257 -5.12 11.29 18.96
C VAL A 257 -4.27 12.02 17.92
N ALA A 258 -4.51 13.31 17.73
CA ALA A 258 -3.80 14.14 16.77
C ALA A 258 -2.29 14.22 17.07
N GLU A 259 -1.91 14.34 18.35
CA GLU A 259 -0.52 14.39 18.77
C GLU A 259 0.23 13.11 18.35
N VAL A 260 -0.33 11.94 18.64
CA VAL A 260 0.29 10.66 18.29
C VAL A 260 0.38 10.49 16.78
N LEU A 261 -0.70 10.78 16.05
CA LEU A 261 -0.72 10.70 14.59
C LEU A 261 0.27 11.67 13.94
N GLY A 262 0.47 12.86 14.52
CA GLY A 262 1.41 13.86 14.04
C GLY A 262 2.89 13.43 14.13
N ARG A 263 3.22 12.43 14.97
CA ARG A 263 4.57 11.85 15.05
C ARG A 263 4.86 10.89 13.89
N ILE A 264 3.83 10.38 13.22
CA ILE A 264 3.96 9.39 12.15
C ILE A 264 4.27 10.11 10.83
N ARG A 265 5.49 9.91 10.34
CA ARG A 265 5.93 10.47 9.06
C ARG A 265 5.44 9.65 7.88
N THR A 266 5.27 10.34 6.76
CA THR A 266 4.92 9.72 5.47
C THR A 266 5.89 10.15 4.39
N VAL A 267 6.04 9.31 3.37
CA VAL A 267 6.76 9.61 2.14
C VAL A 267 5.84 9.42 0.94
N THR A 268 6.16 10.11 -0.14
CA THR A 268 5.50 9.89 -1.43
C THR A 268 6.33 8.92 -2.26
N VAL A 269 5.66 7.94 -2.84
CA VAL A 269 6.21 7.03 -3.85
C VAL A 269 5.48 7.32 -5.16
N ARG A 270 6.24 7.61 -6.21
CA ARG A 270 5.68 7.92 -7.53
C ARG A 270 5.84 6.73 -8.44
N THR A 271 4.73 6.14 -8.88
CA THR A 271 4.75 5.05 -9.85
C THR A 271 4.55 5.57 -11.27
N LEU A 272 5.42 5.17 -12.18
CA LEU A 272 5.21 5.26 -13.63
C LEU A 272 4.96 3.86 -14.18
N GLY A 273 3.73 3.59 -14.60
CA GLY A 273 3.35 2.44 -15.40
C GLY A 273 3.62 2.72 -16.87
N LEU A 274 4.26 1.78 -17.58
CA LEU A 274 4.53 1.84 -19.02
C LEU A 274 4.01 0.59 -19.70
N VAL A 275 3.42 0.76 -20.88
CA VAL A 275 3.09 -0.31 -21.82
C VAL A 275 3.95 -0.13 -23.06
N LEU A 276 4.81 -1.10 -23.34
CA LEU A 276 5.70 -1.09 -24.51
C LEU A 276 5.16 -2.03 -25.59
N ALA A 277 5.13 -1.55 -26.83
CA ALA A 277 5.12 -2.38 -28.03
C ALA A 277 6.50 -3.05 -28.14
N ASP A 278 6.55 -4.34 -28.48
CA ASP A 278 7.76 -5.20 -28.59
C ASP A 278 8.18 -5.94 -27.31
N PRO A 279 8.30 -7.27 -27.37
CA PRO A 279 8.88 -8.04 -26.27
C PRO A 279 10.38 -7.78 -26.18
N LEU A 280 10.83 -6.96 -25.21
CA LEU A 280 12.24 -6.74 -24.83
C LEU A 280 13.07 -8.04 -24.85
N PRO A 281 13.75 -8.39 -25.97
CA PRO A 281 14.18 -9.76 -26.22
C PRO A 281 15.40 -10.15 -25.40
N HIS A 282 16.22 -9.17 -25.03
CA HIS A 282 17.39 -9.30 -24.16
C HIS A 282 17.04 -9.47 -22.68
N LEU A 283 15.79 -9.19 -22.29
CA LEU A 283 15.36 -9.23 -20.90
C LEU A 283 14.40 -10.42 -20.69
N PRO A 284 14.82 -11.50 -20.00
CA PRO A 284 13.92 -12.63 -19.76
C PRO A 284 12.69 -12.19 -18.96
N ARG A 285 11.62 -12.99 -19.03
CA ARG A 285 10.46 -12.79 -18.14
C ARG A 285 10.90 -12.93 -16.68
N LEU A 286 10.45 -12.01 -15.85
CA LEU A 286 10.87 -11.88 -14.46
C LEU A 286 9.73 -11.31 -13.61
N THR A 287 9.92 -11.18 -12.30
CA THR A 287 8.93 -10.48 -11.44
C THR A 287 9.20 -8.99 -11.41
N GLY A 288 10.47 -8.60 -11.27
CA GLY A 288 10.88 -7.21 -11.32
C GLY A 288 12.39 -7.03 -11.23
N LEU A 289 12.81 -5.80 -11.45
CA LEU A 289 14.18 -5.33 -11.27
C LEU A 289 14.26 -4.54 -9.96
N ILE A 290 15.27 -4.85 -9.16
CA ILE A 290 15.73 -4.05 -8.04
C ILE A 290 16.76 -3.08 -8.62
N LEU A 291 16.61 -1.80 -8.29
CA LEU A 291 17.43 -0.71 -8.80
C LEU A 291 18.18 -0.06 -7.61
N PRO A 292 19.42 -0.51 -7.30
CA PRO A 292 20.20 0.04 -6.20
C PRO A 292 20.63 1.50 -6.42
N GLU A 293 20.71 1.92 -7.68
CA GLU A 293 21.20 3.22 -8.10
C GLU A 293 20.14 3.97 -8.90
N GLY A 294 20.16 5.30 -8.79
CA GLY A 294 19.28 6.20 -9.53
C GLY A 294 18.02 6.62 -8.77
N PRO A 295 17.04 7.21 -9.47
CA PRO A 295 15.87 7.84 -8.86
C PRO A 295 14.76 6.85 -8.46
N CYS A 296 14.93 5.56 -8.76
CA CYS A 296 13.89 4.54 -8.67
C CYS A 296 14.35 3.39 -7.76
N PHE A 297 13.44 2.85 -6.95
CA PHE A 297 13.73 1.71 -6.08
C PHE A 297 13.61 0.37 -6.81
N SER A 298 12.62 0.25 -7.70
CA SER A 298 12.31 -1.00 -8.39
C SER A 298 11.43 -0.80 -9.63
N ALA A 299 11.47 -1.79 -10.52
CA ALA A 299 10.57 -1.90 -11.67
C ALA A 299 9.90 -3.27 -11.68
N VAL A 300 8.59 -3.35 -11.49
CA VAL A 300 7.83 -4.62 -11.48
C VAL A 300 7.24 -4.86 -12.86
N SER A 301 7.40 -6.07 -13.41
CA SER A 301 6.88 -6.40 -14.74
C SER A 301 5.46 -6.98 -14.68
N GLY A 302 4.71 -6.80 -15.76
CA GLY A 302 3.43 -7.47 -16.02
C GLY A 302 3.58 -8.93 -16.45
N ASP A 303 4.77 -9.54 -16.38
CA ASP A 303 5.05 -10.87 -16.96
C ASP A 303 4.28 -12.03 -16.30
N ALA A 304 3.66 -11.80 -15.14
CA ALA A 304 2.79 -12.77 -14.49
C ALA A 304 1.52 -13.07 -15.31
N PHE A 305 1.09 -12.12 -16.15
CA PHE A 305 -0.01 -12.23 -17.10
C PHE A 305 0.37 -11.55 -18.42
N PRO A 306 1.14 -12.24 -19.28
CA PRO A 306 1.64 -11.65 -20.51
C PRO A 306 0.49 -11.26 -21.46
N VAL A 307 0.64 -10.12 -22.13
CA VAL A 307 -0.21 -9.66 -23.23
C VAL A 307 0.59 -9.81 -24.52
N GLU A 308 0.00 -10.40 -25.56
CA GLU A 308 0.69 -10.63 -26.82
C GLU A 308 1.21 -9.31 -27.43
N GLY A 309 2.45 -9.33 -27.92
CA GLY A 309 3.11 -8.17 -28.54
C GLY A 309 3.49 -7.04 -27.56
N LYS A 310 3.17 -7.17 -26.27
CA LYS A 310 3.36 -6.09 -25.29
C LYS A 310 4.07 -6.54 -24.04
N ARG A 311 4.76 -5.59 -23.40
CA ARG A 311 5.32 -5.77 -22.06
C ARG A 311 5.09 -4.54 -21.20
N ALA A 312 4.45 -4.74 -20.06
CA ALA A 312 4.09 -3.68 -19.14
C ALA A 312 5.02 -3.65 -17.92
N TRP A 313 5.27 -2.45 -17.39
CA TRP A 313 6.21 -2.23 -16.28
C TRP A 313 5.75 -1.12 -15.35
N SER A 314 5.88 -1.31 -14.04
CA SER A 314 5.64 -0.29 -13.03
C SER A 314 6.95 0.07 -12.34
N PHE A 315 7.43 1.28 -12.57
CA PHE A 315 8.62 1.85 -11.94
C PHE A 315 8.25 2.66 -10.72
N HIS A 316 8.87 2.40 -9.57
CA HIS A 316 8.62 3.09 -8.31
C HIS A 316 9.72 4.10 -7.99
N PHE A 317 9.49 5.35 -8.40
CA PHE A 317 10.36 6.49 -8.18
C PHE A 317 10.22 7.06 -6.77
N ARG A 318 11.32 7.63 -6.29
CA ARG A 318 11.36 8.47 -5.10
C ARG A 318 10.51 9.72 -5.32
N GLY A 319 9.49 9.93 -4.48
CA GLY A 319 8.54 11.04 -4.64
C GLY A 319 9.04 12.39 -4.10
N ASP A 320 10.19 12.42 -3.41
CA ASP A 320 10.89 13.64 -2.98
C ASP A 320 11.66 14.32 -4.12
N ARG A 321 11.71 13.68 -5.30
CA ARG A 321 12.32 14.22 -6.51
C ARG A 321 11.27 14.85 -7.41
N ASP A 322 11.61 16.01 -7.97
CA ASP A 322 10.79 16.70 -8.97
C ASP A 322 11.19 16.30 -10.40
N ASP A 323 11.24 14.98 -10.66
CA ASP A 323 11.55 14.47 -11.99
C ASP A 323 10.32 14.62 -12.90
N SER A 324 10.51 15.25 -14.07
CA SER A 324 9.45 15.35 -15.08
C SER A 324 9.05 13.96 -15.60
N GLU A 325 7.82 13.83 -16.10
CA GLU A 325 7.38 12.55 -16.67
C GLU A 325 8.25 12.12 -17.87
N ALA A 326 8.71 13.07 -18.68
CA ALA A 326 9.66 12.81 -19.75
C ALA A 326 10.98 12.22 -19.24
N ALA A 327 11.53 12.78 -18.15
CA ALA A 327 12.76 12.28 -17.53
C ALA A 327 12.57 10.86 -16.94
N MET A 328 11.44 10.61 -16.27
CA MET A 328 11.11 9.28 -15.74
C MET A 328 10.96 8.24 -16.85
N ARG A 329 10.31 8.58 -17.96
CA ARG A 329 10.18 7.72 -19.15
C ARG A 329 11.54 7.42 -19.77
N ALA A 330 12.38 8.43 -19.96
CA ALA A 330 13.72 8.27 -20.50
C ALA A 330 14.57 7.34 -19.62
N TYR A 331 14.55 7.52 -18.30
CA TYR A 331 15.23 6.62 -17.37
C TYR A 331 14.69 5.19 -17.43
N ALA A 332 13.37 5.01 -17.45
CA ALA A 332 12.76 3.69 -17.55
C ALA A 332 13.16 2.96 -18.84
N CYS A 333 13.13 3.66 -19.99
CA CYS A 333 13.61 3.15 -21.26
C CYS A 333 15.10 2.78 -21.23
N GLN A 334 15.95 3.61 -20.59
CA GLN A 334 17.36 3.31 -20.41
C GLN A 334 17.57 2.03 -19.60
N VAL A 335 16.87 1.87 -18.47
CA VAL A 335 16.95 0.67 -17.61
C VAL A 335 16.52 -0.58 -18.38
N LEU A 336 15.49 -0.47 -19.22
CA LEU A 336 14.98 -1.58 -20.00
C LEU A 336 15.75 -1.84 -21.29
N GLY A 337 16.62 -0.93 -21.73
CA GLY A 337 17.20 -0.94 -23.07
C GLY A 337 16.12 -0.87 -24.16
N ALA A 338 15.08 -0.06 -23.92
CA ALA A 338 13.92 0.10 -24.79
C ALA A 338 13.97 1.43 -25.55
N ASP A 339 13.44 1.45 -26.77
CA ASP A 339 13.22 2.68 -27.53
C ASP A 339 11.99 3.44 -26.97
N PRO A 340 12.11 4.72 -26.56
CA PRO A 340 10.97 5.53 -26.11
C PRO A 340 9.81 5.61 -27.11
N ALA A 341 10.07 5.50 -28.43
CA ALA A 341 9.03 5.51 -29.45
C ALA A 341 8.10 4.28 -29.37
N ARG A 342 8.48 3.24 -28.63
CA ARG A 342 7.67 2.04 -28.42
C ARG A 342 6.72 2.13 -27.22
N ILE A 343 6.72 3.24 -26.48
CA ILE A 343 5.74 3.43 -25.40
C ILE A 343 4.36 3.68 -26.02
N GLU A 344 3.47 2.70 -25.91
CA GLU A 344 2.08 2.82 -26.35
C GLU A 344 1.20 3.56 -25.34
N ALA A 345 1.49 3.37 -24.05
CA ALA A 345 0.74 4.00 -22.97
C ALA A 345 1.64 4.24 -21.76
N ALA A 346 1.31 5.26 -20.97
CA ALA A 346 1.83 5.37 -19.62
C ALA A 346 0.78 5.89 -18.66
N HIS A 347 0.99 5.54 -17.40
CA HIS A 347 0.11 5.90 -16.30
C HIS A 347 0.95 6.33 -15.12
N ARG A 348 0.61 7.47 -14.52
CA ARG A 348 1.30 7.97 -13.32
C ARG A 348 0.39 7.84 -12.11
N ARG A 349 0.96 7.39 -10.99
CA ARG A 349 0.23 7.29 -9.72
C ARG A 349 1.15 7.60 -8.54
N ASP A 350 0.75 8.58 -7.74
CA ASP A 350 1.44 8.89 -6.49
C ASP A 350 0.73 8.17 -5.31
N HIS A 351 1.54 7.55 -4.46
CA HIS A 351 1.13 6.82 -3.26
C HIS A 351 1.76 7.45 -2.03
N THR A 352 0.99 7.56 -0.95
CA THR A 352 1.49 8.00 0.35
C THR A 352 1.74 6.77 1.21
N MET A 353 3.00 6.56 1.59
CA MET A 353 3.45 5.43 2.39
C MET A 353 3.94 5.92 3.76
N PRO A 354 3.74 5.16 4.84
CA PRO A 354 4.29 5.53 6.13
C PRO A 354 5.78 5.21 6.20
N ALA A 355 6.52 6.14 6.80
CA ALA A 355 7.92 5.97 7.15
C ALA A 355 8.02 5.58 8.63
N LEU A 356 8.03 4.27 8.87
CA LEU A 356 8.09 3.70 10.22
C LEU A 356 9.41 4.07 10.90
N ALA A 357 9.37 4.29 12.21
CA ALA A 357 10.54 4.62 13.02
C ALA A 357 10.62 3.74 14.28
N LEU A 358 11.79 3.69 14.91
CA LEU A 358 11.90 3.08 16.24
C LEU A 358 10.96 3.79 17.22
N GLY A 359 10.33 3.01 18.11
CA GLY A 359 9.32 3.51 19.05
C GLY A 359 7.89 3.52 18.50
N HIS A 360 7.68 3.18 17.23
CA HIS A 360 6.35 3.16 16.61
C HIS A 360 5.33 2.33 17.39
N GLU A 361 5.72 1.16 17.92
CA GLU A 361 4.84 0.31 18.74
C GLU A 361 4.33 1.01 20.01
N ALA A 362 5.17 1.83 20.65
CA ALA A 362 4.77 2.60 21.83
C ALA A 362 3.77 3.70 21.46
N TRP A 363 3.95 4.34 20.30
CA TRP A 363 2.98 5.31 19.77
C TRP A 363 1.62 4.65 19.50
N LEU A 364 1.60 3.43 18.97
CA LEU A 364 0.33 2.71 18.75
C LEU A 364 -0.39 2.40 20.07
N ALA A 365 0.33 2.01 21.11
CA ALA A 365 -0.26 1.79 22.43
C ALA A 365 -0.81 3.10 23.07
N GLU A 366 -0.18 4.24 22.78
CA GLU A 366 -0.69 5.57 23.16
C GLU A 366 -1.95 5.93 22.38
N LEU A 367 -1.95 5.72 21.06
CA LEU A 367 -3.12 5.93 20.20
C LEU A 367 -4.31 5.09 20.66
N ASP A 368 -4.10 3.80 20.91
CA ASP A 368 -5.18 2.88 21.30
C ASP A 368 -5.77 3.27 22.67
N ARG A 369 -4.96 3.81 23.59
CA ARG A 369 -5.46 4.40 24.85
C ARG A 369 -6.26 5.68 24.61
N ALA A 370 -5.82 6.55 23.69
CA ALA A 370 -6.53 7.78 23.35
C ALA A 370 -7.87 7.51 22.64
N LEU A 371 -7.98 6.41 21.90
CA LEU A 371 -9.21 5.97 21.23
C LEU A 371 -10.17 5.18 22.13
N ALA A 372 -9.73 4.74 23.32
CA ALA A 372 -10.57 3.97 24.22
C ALA A 372 -11.83 4.75 24.61
N GLY A 373 -13.00 4.12 24.44
CA GLY A 373 -14.30 4.74 24.71
C GLY A 373 -14.73 5.83 23.71
N GLN A 374 -13.99 6.05 22.62
CA GLN A 374 -14.33 7.04 21.59
C GLN A 374 -15.05 6.40 20.39
N ASP A 375 -16.01 7.14 19.85
CA ASP A 375 -16.68 6.85 18.56
C ASP A 375 -15.90 7.35 17.34
N LEU A 376 -14.67 7.86 17.56
CA LEU A 376 -13.66 8.07 16.52
C LEU A 376 -12.89 6.76 16.30
N LEU A 377 -12.75 6.35 15.05
CA LEU A 377 -11.96 5.19 14.63
C LEU A 377 -10.76 5.65 13.80
N VAL A 378 -9.64 4.91 13.89
CA VAL A 378 -8.44 5.19 13.09
C VAL A 378 -7.93 3.92 12.43
N ALA A 379 -7.92 3.90 11.11
CA ALA A 379 -7.46 2.77 10.30
C ALA A 379 -6.43 3.24 9.25
N GLY A 380 -5.49 2.36 8.89
CA GLY A 380 -4.43 2.74 7.95
C GLY A 380 -3.26 1.78 7.93
N ASN A 381 -2.39 1.94 6.93
CA ASN A 381 -1.17 1.16 6.73
C ASN A 381 0.00 1.59 7.66
N TYR A 382 -0.23 2.64 8.48
CA TYR A 382 0.73 3.17 9.45
C TYR A 382 0.51 2.64 10.86
N LEU A 383 -0.37 1.66 11.04
CA LEU A 383 -0.75 1.14 12.35
C LEU A 383 -0.05 -0.20 12.55
N SER A 384 -0.77 -1.31 12.40
CA SER A 384 -0.24 -2.65 12.68
C SER A 384 0.74 -3.20 11.62
N GLY A 385 0.93 -2.48 10.51
CA GLY A 385 1.84 -2.85 9.43
C GLY A 385 1.38 -2.27 8.09
N MET A 386 2.24 -2.36 7.08
CA MET A 386 2.02 -1.75 5.76
C MET A 386 1.29 -2.68 4.76
N SER A 387 1.06 -3.95 5.12
CA SER A 387 0.46 -4.89 4.17
C SER A 387 -1.06 -4.71 4.06
N ILE A 388 -1.63 -5.22 2.96
CA ILE A 388 -3.09 -5.28 2.74
C ILE A 388 -3.79 -5.97 3.92
N GLU A 389 -3.21 -7.05 4.45
CA GLU A 389 -3.76 -7.78 5.59
C GLU A 389 -3.71 -6.96 6.89
N ASP A 390 -2.65 -6.19 7.11
CA ASP A 390 -2.54 -5.34 8.31
C ASP A 390 -3.61 -4.25 8.30
N CYS A 391 -3.84 -3.66 7.12
CA CYS A 391 -4.90 -2.69 6.90
C CYS A 391 -6.29 -3.27 7.19
N ALA A 392 -6.59 -4.45 6.62
CA ALA A 392 -7.87 -5.14 6.86
C ALA A 392 -8.03 -5.54 8.33
N GLY A 393 -7.00 -6.11 8.94
CA GLY A 393 -7.02 -6.53 10.33
C GLY A 393 -7.21 -5.36 11.30
N ARG A 394 -6.54 -4.21 11.08
CA ARG A 394 -6.76 -3.01 11.90
C ARG A 394 -8.17 -2.45 11.72
N ALA A 395 -8.67 -2.38 10.49
CA ALA A 395 -10.02 -1.91 10.19
C ALA A 395 -11.09 -2.71 10.96
N LEU A 396 -10.98 -4.03 10.95
CA LEU A 396 -11.90 -4.92 11.67
C LEU A 396 -11.81 -4.77 13.19
N ARG A 397 -10.60 -4.68 13.75
CA ARG A 397 -10.41 -4.47 15.19
C ARG A 397 -10.97 -3.13 15.66
N GLU A 398 -10.80 -2.07 14.87
CA GLU A 398 -11.34 -0.75 15.20
C GLU A 398 -12.87 -0.74 15.15
N TRP A 399 -13.46 -1.40 14.16
CA TRP A 399 -14.91 -1.55 14.09
C TRP A 399 -15.46 -2.29 15.31
N ALA A 400 -14.87 -3.42 15.67
CA ALA A 400 -15.22 -4.18 16.87
C ALA A 400 -15.07 -3.33 18.15
N ARG A 401 -13.95 -2.60 18.30
CA ARG A 401 -13.72 -1.69 19.44
C ARG A 401 -14.83 -0.67 19.60
N ALA A 402 -15.24 0.00 18.52
CA ALA A 402 -16.22 1.07 18.59
C ALA A 402 -17.68 0.59 18.77
N THR A 403 -17.93 -0.71 18.55
CA THR A 403 -19.29 -1.27 18.56
C THR A 403 -19.52 -2.35 19.62
N GLY A 404 -18.46 -2.91 20.21
CA GLY A 404 -18.53 -4.07 21.09
C GLY A 404 -18.87 -5.38 20.36
N ALA A 405 -18.74 -5.41 19.03
CA ALA A 405 -19.06 -6.55 18.17
C ALA A 405 -17.98 -7.63 18.13
#